data_AF-A0A6S7FUP6-F1
#
_entry.id   AF-A0A6S7FUP6-F1
#
_cell.length_a   1.000
_cell.length_b   1.000
_cell.length_c   1.000
_cell.angle_alpha   90.00
_cell.angle_beta   90.00
_cell.angle_gamma   90.00
#
_symmetry.space_group_name_H-M   'P 1'
#
loop_
_entity.id
_entity.type
_entity.pdbx_description
1 polymer ?
#
loop_
_entity_poly.entity_id
_entity_poly.type
_entity_poly.pdbx_seq_one_letter_code
_entity_poly.pdbx_strand_id
1 'polypeptide(L)'
;MNQAPKNVHRFCDISLNENERKVLVRWLRNLEDKTSSQYLQIVFSFSIPSGESLAKIKNLEKPIISAGAGTGYWEYLLTHFYGVDVIAFDSNTTYPENMHYMTIQKGRPDMLKNFRDRALFLAWPDKDEESTFSLDCLHHYDGDIIIHVGELYGETFSNNPWGQSTSRIFQLELGETFRCVYRKRLPSWPGYMDSLSIWWKIGVAVDCDGGMFCHVPGFETIKQSD
;
A
#
# COMPACT_ATOMS: atom_id res chain seq x y z
N MET A 1 22.18 -14.71 17.69
CA MET A 1 21.73 -13.58 16.85
C MET A 1 22.77 -12.50 16.95
N ASN A 2 23.34 -12.08 15.82
CA ASN A 2 24.12 -10.85 15.78
C ASN A 2 23.15 -9.67 15.98
N GLN A 3 23.54 -8.63 16.71
CA GLN A 3 22.71 -7.44 16.84
C GLN A 3 22.58 -6.76 15.46
N ALA A 4 21.41 -6.18 15.18
CA ALA A 4 21.23 -5.34 14.00
C ALA A 4 22.30 -4.22 13.97
N PRO A 5 22.84 -3.86 12.79
CA PRO A 5 23.82 -2.80 12.69
C PRO A 5 23.30 -1.49 13.29
N LYS A 6 24.16 -0.84 14.07
CA LYS A 6 23.89 0.53 14.53
C LYS A 6 23.75 1.44 13.30
N ASN A 7 22.83 2.41 13.35
CA ASN A 7 22.61 3.40 12.30
C ASN A 7 22.15 2.85 10.94
N VAL A 8 21.42 1.72 10.90
CA VAL A 8 20.91 1.14 9.65
C VAL A 8 20.11 2.12 8.77
N HIS A 9 19.43 3.09 9.39
CA HIS A 9 18.70 4.15 8.68
C HIS A 9 19.59 5.08 7.83
N ARG A 10 20.92 5.09 8.05
CA ARG A 10 21.88 5.91 7.31
C ARG A 10 22.45 5.20 6.07
N PHE A 11 21.88 4.09 5.62
CA PHE A 11 22.42 3.29 4.50
C PHE A 11 22.59 4.10 3.19
N CYS A 12 21.82 5.17 2.99
CA CYS A 12 21.91 6.09 1.84
C CYS A 12 22.67 7.40 2.16
N ASP A 13 23.23 7.55 3.36
CA ASP A 13 23.93 8.76 3.78
C ASP A 13 25.30 8.89 3.08
N ILE A 14 25.45 9.97 2.31
CA ILE A 14 26.66 10.25 1.54
C ILE A 14 27.88 10.59 2.42
N SER A 15 27.66 10.97 3.68
CA SER A 15 28.74 11.25 4.63
C SER A 15 29.43 10.00 5.17
N LEU A 16 28.78 8.83 5.07
CA LEU A 16 29.42 7.54 5.37
C LEU A 16 30.37 7.14 4.23
N ASN A 17 31.34 6.28 4.52
CA ASN A 17 32.15 5.71 3.44
C ASN A 17 31.38 4.61 2.68
N GLU A 18 31.83 4.29 1.46
CA GLU A 18 31.14 3.32 0.60
C GLU A 18 31.05 1.92 1.23
N ASN A 19 32.08 1.49 1.96
CA ASN A 19 32.09 0.19 2.61
C ASN A 19 31.06 0.11 3.74
N GLU A 20 30.92 1.17 4.54
CA GLU A 20 29.89 1.27 5.58
C GLU A 20 28.50 1.15 4.98
N ARG A 21 28.20 1.92 3.93
CA ARG A 21 26.90 1.82 3.22
C ARG A 21 26.65 0.41 2.69
N LYS A 22 27.66 -0.24 2.08
CA LYS A 22 27.55 -1.63 1.59
C LYS A 22 27.24 -2.62 2.70
N VAL A 23 27.85 -2.47 3.89
CA VAL A 23 27.57 -3.34 5.04
C VAL A 23 26.12 -3.18 5.50
N LEU A 24 25.62 -1.94 5.61
CA LEU A 24 24.24 -1.67 6.00
C LEU A 24 23.23 -2.26 4.99
N VAL A 25 23.44 -2.04 3.69
CA VAL A 25 22.58 -2.57 2.62
C VAL A 25 22.61 -4.10 2.58
N ARG A 26 23.79 -4.72 2.75
CA ARG A 26 23.91 -6.19 2.82
C ARG A 26 23.11 -6.76 3.97
N TRP A 27 23.16 -6.13 5.15
CA TRP A 27 22.36 -6.58 6.28
C TRP A 27 20.86 -6.41 6.03
N LEU A 28 20.42 -5.26 5.49
CA LEU A 28 19.01 -5.00 5.17
C LEU A 28 18.40 -6.09 4.27
N ARG A 29 19.22 -6.65 3.37
CA ARG A 29 18.85 -7.67 2.37
C ARG A 29 19.22 -9.11 2.77
N ASN A 30 19.67 -9.33 4.01
CA ASN A 30 20.15 -10.64 4.43
C ASN A 30 18.99 -11.57 4.84
N LEU A 31 18.58 -12.46 3.93
CA LEU A 31 17.50 -13.42 4.19
C LEU A 31 17.85 -14.50 5.23
N GLU A 32 19.13 -14.72 5.54
CA GLU A 32 19.53 -15.67 6.59
C GLU A 32 19.41 -15.06 7.99
N ASP A 33 19.42 -13.73 8.10
CA ASP A 33 19.20 -13.02 9.35
C ASP A 33 17.71 -12.70 9.51
N LYS A 34 17.06 -13.38 10.46
CA LYS A 34 15.63 -13.22 10.74
C LYS A 34 15.24 -11.83 11.28
N THR A 35 16.22 -10.98 11.57
CA THR A 35 16.02 -9.60 12.01
C THR A 35 16.22 -8.58 10.90
N SER A 36 16.64 -9.01 9.70
CA SER A 36 16.79 -8.11 8.55
C SER A 36 15.45 -7.60 8.04
N SER A 37 15.46 -6.42 7.42
CA SER A 37 14.25 -5.81 6.87
C SER A 37 13.63 -6.68 5.78
N GLN A 38 14.42 -7.21 4.85
CA GLN A 38 13.88 -8.03 3.76
C GLN A 38 13.26 -9.34 4.26
N TYR A 39 13.86 -9.98 5.27
CA TYR A 39 13.25 -11.17 5.87
C TYR A 39 11.89 -10.84 6.51
N LEU A 40 11.83 -9.76 7.28
CA LEU A 40 10.58 -9.35 7.96
C LEU A 40 9.51 -8.86 6.98
N GLN A 41 9.90 -8.23 5.86
CA GLN A 41 8.98 -7.86 4.79
C GLN A 41 8.31 -9.08 4.15
N ILE A 42 9.10 -10.12 3.86
CA ILE A 42 8.62 -11.37 3.29
C ILE A 42 7.68 -12.11 4.25
N VAL A 43 8.02 -12.11 5.55
CA VAL A 43 7.20 -12.77 6.56
C VAL A 43 5.91 -11.98 6.81
N PHE A 44 5.97 -10.66 6.99
CA PHE A 44 4.83 -9.84 7.38
C PHE A 44 4.25 -9.05 6.20
N SER A 45 4.87 -7.92 5.84
CA SER A 45 4.40 -7.06 4.73
C SER A 45 5.49 -6.07 4.32
N PHE A 46 5.46 -5.65 3.05
CA PHE A 46 6.35 -4.62 2.50
C PHE A 46 6.04 -3.21 3.01
N SER A 47 4.87 -3.00 3.64
CA SER A 47 4.55 -1.80 4.41
C SER A 47 4.23 -2.16 5.86
N ILE A 48 4.37 -1.21 6.79
CA ILE A 48 4.18 -1.47 8.22
C ILE A 48 2.81 -0.94 8.69
N PRO A 49 1.88 -1.80 9.11
CA PRO A 49 0.63 -1.37 9.72
C PRO A 49 0.85 -0.70 11.06
N SER A 50 0.01 0.29 11.34
CA SER A 50 -0.16 0.91 12.66
C SER A 50 -1.59 0.72 13.16
N GLY A 51 -1.80 0.76 14.48
CA GLY A 51 -3.15 0.72 15.05
C GLY A 51 -4.05 1.81 14.50
N GLU A 52 -3.50 3.01 14.30
CA GLU A 52 -4.25 4.13 13.73
C GLU A 52 -4.65 3.90 12.27
N SER A 53 -3.76 3.35 11.42
CA SER A 53 -4.11 3.04 10.04
C SER A 53 -5.21 1.98 9.94
N LEU A 54 -5.16 0.96 10.80
CA LEU A 54 -6.18 -0.09 10.84
C LEU A 54 -7.52 0.46 11.33
N ALA A 55 -7.50 1.31 12.37
CA ALA A 55 -8.69 2.00 12.86
C ALA A 55 -9.30 2.92 11.79
N LYS A 56 -8.47 3.67 11.06
CA LYS A 56 -8.96 4.55 9.98
C LYS A 56 -9.60 3.76 8.85
N ILE A 57 -9.03 2.61 8.46
CA ILE A 57 -9.63 1.71 7.48
C ILE A 57 -10.97 1.16 8.00
N LYS A 58 -11.02 0.72 9.27
CA LYS A 58 -12.26 0.23 9.90
C LYS A 58 -13.38 1.28 9.89
N ASN A 59 -13.05 2.53 10.17
CA ASN A 59 -14.00 3.65 10.23
C ASN A 59 -14.60 4.03 8.86
N LEU A 60 -14.10 3.46 7.76
CA LEU A 60 -14.79 3.57 6.47
C LEU A 60 -16.12 2.80 6.46
N GLU A 61 -16.31 1.84 7.37
CA GLU A 61 -17.51 1.00 7.46
C GLU A 61 -17.84 0.29 6.14
N LYS A 62 -16.80 -0.12 5.41
CA LYS A 62 -16.91 -0.82 4.13
C LYS A 62 -16.25 -2.20 4.19
N PRO A 63 -16.87 -3.21 3.56
CA PRO A 63 -16.15 -4.45 3.25
C PRO A 63 -15.00 -4.15 2.28
N ILE A 64 -13.96 -4.97 2.32
CA ILE A 64 -12.72 -4.78 1.55
C ILE A 64 -12.53 -5.94 0.57
N ILE A 65 -12.06 -5.60 -0.63
CA ILE A 65 -11.42 -6.51 -1.57
C ILE A 65 -9.93 -6.11 -1.66
N SER A 66 -9.03 -6.96 -1.17
CA SER A 66 -7.58 -6.76 -1.24
C SER A 66 -6.99 -7.48 -2.45
N ALA A 67 -6.24 -6.74 -3.25
CA ALA A 67 -5.56 -7.24 -4.43
C ALA A 67 -4.04 -7.24 -4.21
N GLY A 68 -3.38 -8.37 -4.48
CA GLY A 68 -1.93 -8.50 -4.27
C GLY A 68 -1.59 -8.65 -2.78
N ALA A 69 -2.38 -9.43 -2.04
CA ALA A 69 -2.29 -9.52 -0.59
C ALA A 69 -0.99 -10.16 -0.05
N GLY A 70 -0.20 -10.84 -0.90
CA GLY A 70 1.01 -11.54 -0.50
C GLY A 70 0.72 -12.60 0.56
N THR A 71 1.29 -12.44 1.76
CA THR A 71 1.02 -13.32 2.91
C THR A 71 -0.29 -12.99 3.65
N GLY A 72 -0.94 -11.86 3.36
CA GLY A 72 -2.23 -11.50 3.96
C GLY A 72 -2.14 -10.86 5.34
N TYR A 73 -1.00 -10.28 5.73
CA TYR A 73 -0.81 -9.77 7.10
C TYR A 73 -1.71 -8.58 7.43
N TRP A 74 -1.85 -7.61 6.52
CA TRP A 74 -2.76 -6.47 6.71
C TRP A 74 -4.21 -6.94 6.85
N GLU A 75 -4.62 -7.84 5.96
CA GLU A 75 -5.96 -8.38 5.85
C GLU A 75 -6.32 -9.23 7.07
N TYR A 76 -5.38 -10.03 7.56
CA TYR A 76 -5.51 -10.76 8.82
C TYR A 76 -5.76 -9.81 9.99
N LEU A 77 -4.98 -8.73 10.10
CA LEU A 77 -5.14 -7.75 11.19
C LEU A 77 -6.50 -7.05 11.13
N LEU A 78 -6.90 -6.59 9.95
CA LEU A 78 -8.20 -5.95 9.70
C LEU A 78 -9.36 -6.88 10.05
N THR A 79 -9.27 -8.15 9.65
CA THR A 79 -10.33 -9.14 9.88
C THR A 79 -10.41 -9.52 11.37
N HIS A 80 -9.30 -9.96 11.96
CA HIS A 80 -9.30 -10.58 13.29
C HIS A 80 -9.40 -9.57 14.43
N PHE A 81 -8.79 -8.39 14.30
CA PHE A 81 -8.73 -7.42 15.39
C PHE A 81 -9.67 -6.23 15.20
N TYR A 82 -10.07 -5.92 13.97
CA TYR A 82 -10.96 -4.80 13.67
C TYR A 82 -12.33 -5.25 13.12
N GLY A 83 -12.54 -6.54 12.88
CA GLY A 83 -13.82 -7.07 12.40
C GLY A 83 -14.24 -6.44 11.07
N VAL A 84 -13.29 -6.22 10.16
CA VAL A 84 -13.56 -5.81 8.79
C VAL A 84 -13.81 -7.07 7.96
N ASP A 85 -14.85 -7.07 7.13
CA ASP A 85 -15.07 -8.12 6.13
C ASP A 85 -14.06 -7.94 4.99
N VAL A 86 -13.05 -8.81 4.92
CA VAL A 86 -11.99 -8.76 3.91
C VAL A 86 -12.03 -10.02 3.03
N ILE A 87 -12.11 -9.82 1.73
CA ILE A 87 -11.75 -10.81 0.73
C ILE A 87 -10.38 -10.44 0.18
N ALA A 88 -9.45 -11.39 0.16
CA ALA A 88 -8.09 -11.16 -0.30
C ALA A 88 -7.78 -12.10 -1.48
N PHE A 89 -7.14 -11.58 -2.51
CA PHE A 89 -6.63 -12.40 -3.61
C PHE A 89 -5.21 -11.98 -4.00
N ASP A 90 -4.50 -12.94 -4.58
CA ASP A 90 -3.20 -12.72 -5.20
C ASP A 90 -3.03 -13.67 -6.40
N SER A 91 -2.27 -13.22 -7.39
CA SER A 91 -1.84 -14.03 -8.53
C SER A 91 -0.45 -14.63 -8.31
N ASN A 92 0.29 -14.10 -7.33
CA ASN A 92 1.64 -14.48 -7.04
C ASN A 92 1.70 -15.81 -6.27
N THR A 93 2.51 -16.75 -6.76
CA THR A 93 2.77 -18.03 -6.10
C THR A 93 4.12 -18.06 -5.38
N THR A 94 4.76 -16.90 -5.17
CA THR A 94 6.05 -16.76 -4.51
C THR A 94 5.99 -17.23 -3.07
N TYR A 95 4.90 -16.92 -2.36
CA TYR A 95 4.73 -17.29 -0.96
C TYR A 95 3.94 -18.60 -0.85
N PRO A 96 4.47 -19.61 -0.15
CA PRO A 96 3.74 -20.86 0.05
C PRO A 96 2.57 -20.64 1.02
N GLU A 97 1.52 -21.46 0.87
CA GLU A 97 0.26 -21.31 1.64
C GLU A 97 0.46 -21.33 3.16
N ASN A 98 1.48 -22.05 3.66
CA ASN A 98 1.79 -22.10 5.09
C ASN A 98 2.41 -20.81 5.65
N MET A 99 2.72 -19.83 4.80
CA MET A 99 3.09 -18.47 5.19
C MET A 99 1.90 -17.52 5.22
N HIS A 100 0.74 -17.92 4.73
CA HIS A 100 -0.43 -17.04 4.70
C HIS A 100 -1.04 -16.89 6.10
N TYR A 101 -1.36 -15.66 6.49
CA TYR A 101 -2.06 -15.36 7.74
C TYR A 101 -3.57 -15.55 7.64
N MET A 102 -4.11 -15.61 6.42
CA MET A 102 -5.51 -15.89 6.15
C MET A 102 -5.69 -16.55 4.78
N THR A 103 -6.91 -16.91 4.44
CA THR A 103 -7.22 -17.42 3.11
C THR A 103 -6.99 -16.34 2.04
N ILE A 104 -6.02 -16.57 1.16
CA ILE A 104 -5.78 -15.77 -0.04
C ILE A 104 -6.29 -16.53 -1.25
N GLN A 105 -7.27 -15.97 -1.94
CA GLN A 105 -7.81 -16.57 -3.15
C GLN A 105 -6.82 -16.42 -4.30
N LYS A 106 -6.71 -17.45 -5.15
CA LYS A 106 -6.02 -17.29 -6.43
C LYS A 106 -6.88 -16.43 -7.33
N GLY A 107 -6.35 -15.28 -7.74
CA GLY A 107 -7.13 -14.29 -8.47
C GLY A 107 -6.27 -13.38 -9.32
N ARG A 108 -6.93 -12.63 -10.19
CA ARG A 108 -6.33 -11.64 -11.08
C ARG A 108 -7.19 -10.38 -11.07
N PRO A 109 -6.67 -9.21 -11.49
CA PRO A 109 -7.38 -7.94 -11.43
C PRO A 109 -8.80 -7.96 -12.04
N ASP A 110 -9.05 -8.80 -13.05
CA ASP A 110 -10.35 -8.89 -13.72
C ASP A 110 -11.51 -9.31 -12.82
N MET A 111 -11.25 -10.00 -11.71
CA MET A 111 -12.29 -10.35 -10.75
C MET A 111 -12.87 -9.16 -10.00
N LEU A 112 -12.15 -8.02 -9.95
CA LEU A 112 -12.57 -6.80 -9.24
C LEU A 112 -13.90 -6.24 -9.73
N LYS A 113 -14.29 -6.52 -10.98
CA LYS A 113 -15.60 -6.17 -11.55
C LYS A 113 -16.79 -6.71 -10.75
N ASN A 114 -16.58 -7.80 -10.00
CA ASN A 114 -17.61 -8.44 -9.18
C ASN A 114 -17.68 -7.89 -7.75
N PHE A 115 -16.82 -6.93 -7.37
CA PHE A 115 -16.68 -6.44 -5.98
C PHE A 115 -16.83 -4.91 -5.87
N ARG A 116 -17.70 -4.32 -6.70
CA ARG A 116 -17.98 -2.86 -6.69
C ARG A 116 -18.57 -2.33 -5.38
N ASP A 117 -19.14 -3.21 -4.57
CA ASP A 117 -19.70 -2.91 -3.24
C ASP A 117 -18.64 -2.82 -2.13
N ARG A 118 -17.39 -3.22 -2.43
CA ARG A 118 -16.24 -3.24 -1.52
C ARG A 118 -15.26 -2.12 -1.84
N ALA A 119 -14.54 -1.64 -0.83
CA ALA A 119 -13.37 -0.79 -1.03
C ALA A 119 -12.19 -1.64 -1.54
N LEU A 120 -11.48 -1.17 -2.56
CA LEU A 120 -10.27 -1.81 -3.06
C LEU A 120 -9.09 -1.46 -2.16
N PHE A 121 -8.41 -2.46 -1.61
CA PHE A 121 -7.18 -2.30 -0.83
C PHE A 121 -5.96 -2.73 -1.65
N LEU A 122 -4.98 -1.83 -1.78
CA LEU A 122 -3.72 -2.02 -2.48
C LEU A 122 -2.57 -1.64 -1.56
N ALA A 123 -1.82 -2.62 -1.07
CA ALA A 123 -0.67 -2.40 -0.20
C ALA A 123 0.60 -2.96 -0.82
N TRP A 124 1.47 -2.10 -1.35
CA TRP A 124 2.64 -2.51 -2.14
C TRP A 124 2.32 -3.51 -3.28
N PRO A 125 1.34 -3.18 -4.16
CA PRO A 125 0.84 -4.11 -5.17
C PRO A 125 1.84 -4.42 -6.31
N ASP A 126 2.76 -3.51 -6.61
CA ASP A 126 3.72 -3.67 -7.70
C ASP A 126 5.07 -4.18 -7.18
N LYS A 127 5.62 -5.21 -7.84
CA LYS A 127 6.93 -5.80 -7.46
C LYS A 127 8.11 -4.94 -7.88
N ASP A 128 7.94 -4.12 -8.92
CA ASP A 128 8.95 -3.27 -9.54
C ASP A 128 8.29 -2.20 -10.42
N GLU A 129 9.10 -1.27 -10.96
CA GLU A 129 8.64 -0.15 -11.79
C GLU A 129 7.98 -0.56 -13.12
N GLU A 130 8.23 -1.79 -13.58
CA GLU A 130 7.66 -2.34 -14.83
C GLU A 130 6.32 -3.03 -14.61
N SER A 131 5.92 -3.23 -13.35
CA SER A 131 4.69 -3.91 -13.00
C SER A 131 3.45 -3.08 -13.32
N THR A 132 2.44 -3.74 -13.88
CA THR A 132 1.14 -3.13 -14.21
C THR A 132 0.04 -3.54 -13.25
N PHE A 133 0.33 -4.31 -12.20
CA PHE A 133 -0.71 -4.94 -11.39
C PHE A 133 -1.62 -3.90 -10.70
N SER A 134 -1.05 -2.83 -10.16
CA SER A 134 -1.83 -1.71 -9.61
C SER A 134 -2.73 -1.02 -10.65
N LEU A 135 -2.20 -0.81 -11.86
CA LEU A 135 -2.91 -0.19 -12.98
C LEU A 135 -4.05 -1.09 -13.48
N ASP A 136 -3.78 -2.38 -13.64
CA ASP A 136 -4.78 -3.37 -14.02
C ASP A 136 -5.89 -3.45 -12.96
N CYS A 137 -5.54 -3.34 -11.67
CA CYS A 137 -6.53 -3.27 -10.60
C CYS A 137 -7.41 -2.02 -10.74
N LEU A 138 -6.82 -0.85 -11.01
CA LEU A 138 -7.55 0.40 -11.22
C LEU A 138 -8.53 0.28 -12.41
N HIS A 139 -8.11 -0.32 -13.52
CA HIS A 139 -8.92 -0.47 -14.73
C HIS A 139 -10.08 -1.47 -14.59
N HIS A 140 -9.93 -2.47 -13.72
CA HIS A 140 -10.96 -3.48 -13.50
C HIS A 140 -11.86 -3.20 -12.29
N TYR A 141 -11.55 -2.19 -11.49
CA TYR A 141 -12.32 -1.85 -10.30
C TYR A 141 -13.42 -0.82 -10.60
N ASP A 142 -14.68 -1.24 -10.42
CA ASP A 142 -15.86 -0.40 -10.68
C ASP A 142 -16.45 0.27 -9.42
N GLY A 143 -15.85 0.04 -8.24
CA GLY A 143 -16.30 0.65 -6.99
C GLY A 143 -15.81 2.09 -6.80
N ASP A 144 -16.05 2.63 -5.60
CA ASP A 144 -15.92 4.07 -5.33
C ASP A 144 -14.74 4.45 -4.41
N ILE A 145 -14.12 3.47 -3.74
CA ILE A 145 -13.11 3.72 -2.70
C ILE A 145 -11.86 2.88 -2.96
N ILE A 146 -10.73 3.55 -3.08
CA ILE A 146 -9.40 2.92 -3.13
C ILE A 146 -8.64 3.30 -1.87
N ILE A 147 -8.13 2.29 -1.17
CA ILE A 147 -7.23 2.41 -0.04
C ILE A 147 -5.86 1.97 -0.54
N HIS A 148 -4.93 2.91 -0.62
CA HIS A 148 -3.56 2.67 -1.08
C HIS A 148 -2.58 2.81 0.07
N VAL A 149 -1.71 1.82 0.24
CA VAL A 149 -0.59 1.81 1.19
C VAL A 149 0.71 1.65 0.41
N GLY A 150 1.55 2.68 0.48
CA GLY A 150 2.84 2.73 -0.20
C GLY A 150 3.35 4.14 -0.36
N GLU A 151 4.30 4.31 -1.26
CA GLU A 151 4.89 5.59 -1.64
C GLU A 151 4.01 6.29 -2.69
N LEU A 152 4.03 7.62 -2.66
CA LEU A 152 3.37 8.48 -3.66
C LEU A 152 4.39 9.49 -4.21
N TYR A 153 4.03 10.20 -5.28
CA TYR A 153 4.90 11.21 -5.87
C TYR A 153 5.54 12.16 -4.84
N GLY A 154 6.88 12.13 -4.77
CA GLY A 154 7.69 12.94 -3.85
C GLY A 154 7.78 12.41 -2.42
N GLU A 155 7.02 11.36 -2.07
CA GLU A 155 7.07 10.65 -0.78
C GLU A 155 7.92 9.39 -0.92
N THR A 156 9.21 9.54 -1.20
CA THR A 156 10.14 8.42 -1.35
C THR A 156 11.60 8.82 -1.11
N PHE A 157 12.45 7.86 -0.73
CA PHE A 157 13.90 8.00 -0.75
C PHE A 157 14.53 7.50 -2.07
N SER A 158 13.72 6.95 -2.98
CA SER A 158 14.18 6.47 -4.29
C SER A 158 14.59 7.62 -5.22
N ASN A 159 15.49 7.33 -6.17
CA ASN A 159 15.76 8.25 -7.28
C ASN A 159 14.58 8.34 -8.26
N ASN A 160 13.72 7.31 -8.30
CA ASN A 160 12.44 7.39 -8.97
C ASN A 160 11.46 8.16 -8.06
N PRO A 161 10.97 9.34 -8.47
CA PRO A 161 10.11 10.19 -7.63
C PRO A 161 8.73 9.58 -7.35
N TRP A 162 8.35 8.51 -8.05
CA TRP A 162 7.08 7.79 -7.85
C TRP A 162 7.18 6.70 -6.79
N GLY A 163 8.39 6.41 -6.28
CA GLY A 163 8.62 5.33 -5.33
C GLY A 163 8.66 3.95 -5.97
N GLN A 164 8.52 2.91 -5.15
CA GLN A 164 8.67 1.50 -5.56
C GLN A 164 7.41 0.66 -5.36
N SER A 165 6.36 1.20 -4.73
CA SER A 165 5.16 0.44 -4.36
C SER A 165 4.09 0.38 -5.45
N THR A 166 4.06 1.38 -6.34
CA THR A 166 3.10 1.48 -7.45
C THR A 166 3.73 2.18 -8.66
N SER A 167 3.24 1.87 -9.87
CA SER A 167 3.69 2.51 -11.10
C SER A 167 3.32 4.00 -11.19
N ARG A 168 4.14 4.76 -11.94
CA ARG A 168 3.84 6.16 -12.30
C ARG A 168 2.45 6.32 -12.93
N ILE A 169 2.11 5.42 -13.85
CA ILE A 169 0.87 5.51 -14.63
C ILE A 169 -0.33 5.29 -13.70
N PHE A 170 -0.27 4.31 -12.80
CA PHE A 170 -1.28 4.13 -11.77
C PHE A 170 -1.51 5.40 -10.95
N GLN A 171 -0.45 6.03 -10.43
CA GLN A 171 -0.60 7.22 -9.59
C GLN A 171 -1.20 8.41 -10.34
N LEU A 172 -0.86 8.59 -11.62
CA LEU A 172 -1.46 9.62 -12.47
C LEU A 172 -2.95 9.35 -12.71
N GLU A 173 -3.31 8.14 -13.14
CA GLU A 173 -4.71 7.80 -13.44
C GLU A 173 -5.59 7.77 -12.19
N LEU A 174 -5.04 7.34 -11.04
CA LEU A 174 -5.70 7.45 -9.74
C LEU A 174 -6.02 8.91 -9.41
N GLY A 175 -5.07 9.82 -9.66
CA GLY A 175 -5.27 11.26 -9.45
C GLY A 175 -6.24 11.90 -10.45
N GLU A 176 -6.38 11.34 -11.65
CA GLU A 176 -7.34 11.81 -12.66
C GLU A 176 -8.77 11.37 -12.35
N THR A 177 -8.95 10.16 -11.81
CA THR A 177 -10.27 9.51 -11.63
C THR A 177 -10.77 9.46 -10.18
N PHE A 178 -9.89 9.66 -9.20
CA PHE A 178 -10.20 9.73 -7.77
C PHE A 178 -9.63 10.99 -7.13
N ARG A 179 -10.07 11.30 -5.90
CA ARG A 179 -9.49 12.36 -5.06
C ARG A 179 -9.04 11.78 -3.72
N CYS A 180 -7.81 12.10 -3.34
CA CYS A 180 -7.27 11.74 -2.04
C CYS A 180 -7.96 12.58 -0.97
N VAL A 181 -8.73 11.92 -0.11
CA VAL A 181 -9.50 12.56 0.97
C VAL A 181 -8.87 12.34 2.35
N TYR A 182 -7.92 11.40 2.44
CA TYR A 182 -7.12 11.16 3.62
C TYR A 182 -5.73 10.70 3.21
N ARG A 183 -4.71 11.20 3.91
CA ARG A 183 -3.35 10.69 3.81
C ARG A 183 -2.68 10.80 5.15
N LYS A 184 -2.01 9.72 5.56
CA LYS A 184 -1.19 9.71 6.78
C LYS A 184 0.06 8.87 6.58
N ARG A 185 1.18 9.42 7.05
CA ARG A 185 2.48 8.73 7.04
C ARG A 185 2.47 7.54 7.99
N LEU A 186 3.04 6.43 7.54
CA LEU A 186 3.18 5.21 8.32
C LEU A 186 4.60 5.08 8.89
N PRO A 187 4.81 4.21 9.90
CA PRO A 187 6.11 3.59 10.08
C PRO A 187 6.55 2.93 8.78
N SER A 188 7.86 2.92 8.49
CA SER A 188 8.36 2.35 7.24
C SER A 188 9.63 1.55 7.48
N TRP A 189 9.86 0.54 6.64
CA TRP A 189 11.15 -0.13 6.60
C TRP A 189 12.25 0.86 6.16
N PRO A 190 13.52 0.65 6.58
CA PRO A 190 14.61 1.50 6.12
C PRO A 190 14.65 1.60 4.60
N GLY A 191 14.57 2.82 4.09
CA GLY A 191 14.64 3.12 2.66
C GLY A 191 13.30 3.36 1.95
N TYR A 192 12.19 3.31 2.69
CA TYR A 192 10.86 3.62 2.15
C TYR A 192 10.20 4.75 2.92
N MET A 193 9.21 5.39 2.28
CA MET A 193 8.42 6.47 2.86
C MET A 193 6.92 6.20 2.66
N ASP A 194 6.41 5.19 3.36
CA ASP A 194 5.03 4.74 3.18
C ASP A 194 3.99 5.69 3.79
N SER A 195 2.87 5.82 3.09
CA SER A 195 1.65 6.48 3.55
C SER A 195 0.44 5.56 3.37
N LEU A 196 -0.50 5.62 4.31
CA LEU A 196 -1.88 5.20 4.08
C LEU A 196 -2.60 6.37 3.40
N SER A 197 -3.25 6.10 2.28
CA SER A 197 -4.06 7.08 1.55
C SER A 197 -5.41 6.50 1.14
N ILE A 198 -6.48 7.29 1.28
CA ILE A 198 -7.84 6.90 0.93
C ILE A 198 -8.33 7.84 -0.16
N TRP A 199 -8.86 7.24 -1.22
CA TRP A 199 -9.21 7.89 -2.46
C TRP A 199 -10.66 7.60 -2.80
N TRP A 200 -11.42 8.65 -3.11
CA TRP A 200 -12.82 8.53 -3.52
C TRP A 200 -12.99 8.86 -4.98
N LYS A 201 -13.77 8.02 -5.68
CA LYS A 201 -14.09 8.21 -7.09
C LYS A 201 -14.80 9.53 -7.26
N ILE A 202 -14.40 10.30 -8.27
CA ILE A 202 -15.06 11.55 -8.61
C ILE A 202 -16.11 11.34 -9.70
N GLY A 203 -17.20 12.08 -9.55
CA GLY A 203 -18.23 12.19 -10.57
C GLY A 203 -17.85 13.18 -11.67
N VAL A 204 -18.82 13.42 -12.55
CA VAL A 204 -18.72 14.42 -13.61
C VAL A 204 -18.45 15.80 -13.01
N ALA A 205 -17.54 16.55 -13.63
CA ALA A 205 -17.27 17.92 -13.23
C ALA A 205 -18.49 18.81 -13.51
N VAL A 206 -18.82 19.68 -12.55
CA VAL A 206 -19.92 20.63 -12.60
C VAL A 206 -19.33 22.03 -12.72
N ASP A 207 -19.88 22.85 -13.61
CA ASP A 207 -19.55 24.26 -13.74
C ASP A 207 -20.16 25.03 -12.55
N CYS A 208 -19.30 25.71 -11.79
CA CYS A 208 -19.67 26.62 -10.72
C CYS A 208 -19.05 27.99 -11.02
N ASP A 209 -19.77 28.80 -11.81
CA ASP A 209 -19.38 30.16 -12.20
C ASP A 209 -18.05 30.22 -12.99
N GLY A 210 -17.92 29.36 -13.99
CA GLY A 210 -16.74 29.24 -14.86
C GLY A 210 -15.63 28.35 -14.31
N GLY A 211 -15.76 27.86 -13.07
CA GLY A 211 -14.87 26.86 -12.48
C GLY A 211 -15.44 25.45 -12.56
N MET A 212 -14.66 24.48 -13.02
CA MET A 212 -15.07 23.07 -13.07
C MET A 212 -14.69 22.35 -11.78
N PHE A 213 -15.68 21.83 -11.04
CA PHE A 213 -15.48 21.15 -9.76
C PHE A 213 -16.10 19.76 -9.76
N CYS A 214 -15.50 18.83 -9.01
CA CYS A 214 -16.07 17.51 -8.79
C CYS A 214 -16.55 17.40 -7.34
N HIS A 215 -17.74 16.84 -7.14
CA HIS A 215 -18.19 16.44 -5.81
C HIS A 215 -17.42 15.20 -5.33
N VAL A 216 -16.97 15.21 -4.07
CA VAL A 216 -16.19 14.13 -3.44
C VAL A 216 -16.96 13.62 -2.21
N PRO A 217 -17.76 12.55 -2.34
CA PRO A 217 -18.68 12.12 -1.28
C PRO A 217 -18.02 11.80 0.06
N GLY A 218 -16.79 11.26 0.04
CA GLY A 218 -16.06 10.87 1.24
C GLY A 218 -15.37 11.99 2.02
N PHE A 219 -15.39 13.23 1.51
CA PHE A 219 -14.66 14.33 2.16
C PHE A 219 -15.25 14.71 3.52
N GLU A 220 -16.58 14.60 3.67
CA GLU A 220 -17.28 14.95 4.92
C GLU A 220 -17.15 13.86 5.99
N THR A 221 -17.15 12.60 5.58
CA THR A 221 -17.11 11.43 6.47
C THR A 221 -15.77 11.30 7.20
N ILE A 222 -14.68 11.77 6.59
CA ILE A 222 -13.32 11.60 7.12
C ILE A 222 -12.97 12.67 8.17
N LYS A 223 -13.47 13.90 8.00
CA LYS A 223 -13.21 15.02 8.94
C LYS A 223 -13.79 14.81 10.34
N GLN A 224 -14.74 13.91 10.53
CA GLN A 224 -15.37 13.66 11.83
C GLN A 224 -14.60 12.67 12.71
N SER A 225 -13.46 12.16 12.24
CA SER A 225 -12.73 11.03 12.87
C SER A 225 -11.27 11.33 13.24
N ASP A 226 -10.92 12.61 13.33
CA ASP A 226 -9.64 13.12 13.87
C ASP A 226 -9.89 13.85 15.21
#